data_AF-A0A317ZDF3-F1
#
_entry.id   AF-A0A317ZDF3-F1
#
_cell.length_a   1.000
_cell.length_b   1.000
_cell.length_c   1.000
_cell.angle_alpha   90.00
_cell.angle_beta   90.00
_cell.angle_gamma   90.00
#
_symmetry.space_group_name_H-M   'P 1'
#
loop_
_entity.id
_entity.type
_entity.pdbx_description
1 polymer ?
#
loop_
_entity_poly.entity_id
_entity_poly.type
_entity_poly.pdbx_seq_one_letter_code
_entity_poly.pdbx_strand_id
1 'polypeptide(L)'
;MNLDVYYSTPAHERTFIGRWLWIVQNKGTAQIRGDYIDCRIGPISQRIRKREIESIELGTFPRTAKPIAYRYIDVGYRPAENETAHIYLVPHIPGRSPWLTPVWTMNKHTLQVLEYLNEWREYHTSQPGLELFDPQKK
;
A
#
# COMPACT_ATOMS: atom_id res chain seq x y z
N MET A 1 2.34 -1.70 -11.14
CA MET A 1 2.24 -3.16 -10.90
C MET A 1 0.84 -3.46 -10.34
N ASN A 2 0.23 -4.59 -10.70
CA ASN A 2 -0.96 -5.06 -9.98
C ASN A 2 -0.50 -5.77 -8.72
N LEU A 3 -0.83 -5.22 -7.57
CA LEU A 3 -0.60 -5.88 -6.30
C LEU A 3 -1.94 -6.36 -5.75
N ASP A 4 -2.06 -7.65 -5.56
CA ASP A 4 -3.10 -8.15 -4.67
C ASP A 4 -2.64 -7.85 -3.26
N VAL A 5 -3.33 -6.96 -2.56
CA VAL A 5 -3.02 -6.64 -1.16
C VAL A 5 -4.30 -6.59 -0.37
N TYR A 6 -4.23 -7.02 0.89
CA TYR A 6 -5.20 -6.52 1.86
C TYR A 6 -4.81 -5.11 2.25
N TYR A 7 -5.79 -4.19 2.34
CA TYR A 7 -5.58 -2.89 2.97
C TYR A 7 -6.41 -2.74 4.25
N SER A 8 -5.95 -1.93 5.19
CA SER A 8 -6.72 -1.50 6.36
C SER A 8 -6.36 -0.06 6.72
N THR A 9 -7.10 0.54 7.66
CA THR A 9 -6.87 1.91 8.19
C THR A 9 -6.74 1.83 9.72
N PRO A 10 -6.23 2.87 10.42
CA PRO A 10 -6.16 2.88 11.89
C PRO A 10 -7.51 2.66 12.59
N ALA A 11 -8.61 3.13 11.97
CA ALA A 11 -9.96 2.89 12.49
C ALA A 11 -10.34 1.40 12.47
N HIS A 12 -9.83 0.66 11.48
CA HIS A 12 -9.98 -0.79 11.46
C HIS A 12 -9.26 -1.38 12.69
N GLU A 13 -8.01 -1.01 13.01
CA GLU A 13 -7.30 -1.57 14.18
C GLU A 13 -8.07 -1.48 15.51
N ARG A 14 -8.87 -0.42 15.72
CA ARG A 14 -9.63 -0.18 16.97
C ARG A 14 -10.91 -1.01 17.11
N THR A 15 -11.43 -1.60 16.04
CA THR A 15 -12.67 -2.40 16.05
C THR A 15 -12.43 -3.90 16.26
N PHE A 16 -11.17 -4.31 16.46
CA PHE A 16 -10.70 -5.69 16.37
C PHE A 16 -10.72 -6.43 17.73
N ILE A 17 -11.90 -6.55 18.35
CA ILE A 17 -12.08 -7.46 19.49
C ILE A 17 -12.64 -8.79 18.98
N GLY A 18 -11.73 -9.72 18.66
CA GLY A 18 -12.07 -11.12 18.37
C GLY A 18 -11.58 -11.63 17.02
N ARG A 19 -10.59 -12.53 17.07
CA ARG A 19 -10.10 -13.38 15.97
C ARG A 19 -9.63 -12.66 14.69
N TRP A 20 -8.31 -12.67 14.55
CA TRP A 20 -7.40 -12.47 13.42
C TRP A 20 -7.70 -13.20 12.08
N LEU A 21 -8.97 -13.58 11.84
CA LEU A 21 -9.49 -14.05 10.55
C LEU A 21 -9.79 -12.90 9.58
N TRP A 22 -10.02 -11.68 10.09
CA TRP A 22 -10.67 -10.63 9.30
C TRP A 22 -9.75 -9.72 8.45
N ILE A 23 -8.44 -9.66 8.73
CA ILE A 23 -7.48 -9.08 7.76
C ILE A 23 -7.54 -9.86 6.44
N VAL A 24 -7.95 -11.14 6.49
CA VAL A 24 -8.08 -12.04 5.34
C VAL A 24 -9.49 -12.00 4.70
N GLN A 25 -10.50 -11.46 5.40
CA GLN A 25 -11.91 -11.48 4.96
C GLN A 25 -12.37 -10.18 4.29
N ASN A 26 -11.83 -9.01 4.64
CA ASN A 26 -11.99 -7.81 3.82
C ASN A 26 -10.98 -7.84 2.67
N LYS A 27 -11.21 -8.73 1.71
CA LYS A 27 -10.47 -8.81 0.45
C LYS A 27 -10.60 -7.48 -0.29
N GLY A 28 -9.57 -6.67 -0.15
CA GLY A 28 -9.34 -5.53 -1.00
C GLY A 28 -8.34 -5.83 -2.09
N THR A 29 -8.16 -4.86 -2.97
CA THR A 29 -7.07 -4.81 -3.94
C THR A 29 -6.44 -3.43 -3.88
N ALA A 30 -5.11 -3.32 -3.92
CA ALA A 30 -4.44 -2.03 -4.11
C ALA A 30 -3.62 -2.08 -5.40
N GLN A 31 -4.02 -1.28 -6.38
CA GLN A 31 -3.34 -1.26 -7.65
C GLN A 31 -2.47 -0.01 -7.75
N ILE A 32 -1.17 -0.21 -7.99
CA ILE A 32 -0.24 0.89 -8.23
C ILE A 32 -0.26 1.21 -9.72
N ARG A 33 -0.76 2.40 -10.08
CA ARG A 33 -0.90 2.88 -11.46
C ARG A 33 -0.37 4.30 -11.58
N GLY A 34 0.53 4.55 -12.54
CA GLY A 34 1.01 5.90 -12.85
C GLY A 34 1.45 6.63 -11.57
N ASP A 35 0.73 7.70 -11.21
CA ASP A 35 0.98 8.51 -10.01
C ASP A 35 -0.02 8.28 -8.87
N TYR A 36 -0.63 7.10 -8.76
CA TYR A 36 -1.50 6.79 -7.63
C TYR A 36 -1.54 5.31 -7.23
N ILE A 37 -1.98 5.09 -5.99
CA ILE A 37 -2.38 3.80 -5.44
C ILE A 37 -3.92 3.79 -5.40
N ASP A 38 -4.56 2.82 -6.05
CA ASP A 38 -6.02 2.61 -6.05
C ASP A 38 -6.38 1.45 -5.14
N CYS A 39 -6.85 1.75 -3.94
CA CYS A 39 -7.27 0.81 -2.91
C CYS A 39 -8.78 0.59 -2.98
N ARG A 40 -9.24 -0.67 -3.00
CA ARG A 40 -10.68 -1.02 -3.03
C ARG A 40 -11.01 -2.10 -2.02
N ILE A 41 -11.99 -1.91 -1.13
CA ILE A 41 -12.55 -2.91 -0.21
C ILE A 41 -14.08 -2.78 -0.23
N GLY A 42 -14.76 -3.81 -0.72
CA GLY A 42 -16.22 -3.77 -0.85
C GLY A 42 -16.68 -2.52 -1.64
N PRO A 43 -17.60 -1.69 -1.10
CA PRO A 43 -18.04 -0.46 -1.77
C PRO A 43 -17.06 0.72 -1.63
N ILE A 44 -16.03 0.58 -0.78
CA ILE A 44 -15.08 1.66 -0.49
C ILE A 44 -13.96 1.62 -1.53
N SER A 45 -13.74 2.74 -2.21
CA SER A 45 -12.58 2.97 -3.09
C SER A 45 -11.87 4.24 -2.67
N GLN A 46 -10.56 4.12 -2.43
CA GLN A 46 -9.68 5.19 -2.04
C GLN A 46 -8.55 5.28 -3.06
N ARG A 47 -8.39 6.45 -3.68
CA ARG A 47 -7.23 6.76 -4.51
C ARG A 47 -6.29 7.66 -3.73
N ILE A 48 -5.03 7.24 -3.60
CA ILE A 48 -3.96 8.00 -2.95
C ILE A 48 -2.99 8.44 -4.04
N ARG A 49 -2.87 9.74 -4.27
CA ARG A 49 -1.90 10.25 -5.25
C ARG A 49 -0.50 10.16 -4.67
N LYS A 50 0.47 9.87 -5.51
CA LYS A 50 1.90 9.81 -5.17
C LYS A 50 2.38 11.08 -4.45
N ARG A 51 1.90 12.25 -4.89
CA ARG A 51 2.21 13.56 -4.27
C ARG A 51 1.63 13.76 -2.87
N GLU A 52 0.61 12.97 -2.50
CA GLU A 52 -0.03 13.02 -1.19
C GLU A 52 0.70 12.11 -0.18
N ILE A 53 1.60 11.24 -0.64
CA ILE A 53 2.32 10.28 0.19
C ILE A 53 3.47 10.95 0.93
N GLU A 54 3.41 10.90 2.25
CA GLU A 54 4.40 11.47 3.16
C GLU A 54 5.42 10.42 3.59
N SER A 55 4.98 9.17 3.79
CA SER A 55 5.84 8.05 4.20
C SER A 55 5.39 6.73 3.59
N ILE A 56 6.35 5.84 3.36
CA ILE A 56 6.14 4.42 3.03
C ILE A 56 7.11 3.62 3.90
N GLU A 57 6.58 2.91 4.90
CA GLU A 57 7.38 2.30 5.96
C GLU A 57 7.05 0.83 6.16
N LEU A 58 7.98 0.08 6.76
CA LEU A 58 7.77 -1.31 7.11
C LEU A 58 7.19 -1.42 8.53
N GLY A 59 5.95 -1.89 8.63
CA GLY A 59 5.32 -2.23 9.89
C GLY A 59 5.49 -3.70 10.25
N THR A 60 5.33 -4.00 11.54
CA THR A 60 5.23 -5.38 12.04
C THR A 60 4.00 -5.50 12.91
N PHE A 61 3.16 -6.50 12.64
CA PHE A 61 2.02 -6.79 13.49
C PHE A 61 2.48 -7.14 14.92
N PRO A 62 1.76 -6.72 15.97
CA PRO A 62 2.11 -7.08 17.33
C PRO A 62 2.09 -8.61 17.50
N ARG A 63 2.66 -9.14 18.59
CA ARG A 63 2.63 -10.59 18.83
C ARG A 63 1.26 -11.11 19.28
N THR A 64 0.39 -10.22 19.75
CA THR A 64 -0.97 -10.52 20.25
C THR A 64 -1.98 -10.89 19.14
N ALA A 65 -2.11 -10.08 18.09
CA ALA A 65 -1.35 -10.32 16.89
C ALA A 65 -1.37 -11.63 16.10
N LYS A 66 -0.16 -11.87 15.62
CA LYS A 66 0.32 -13.08 14.97
C LYS A 66 1.45 -13.60 15.86
N PRO A 67 1.44 -14.88 16.26
CA PRO A 67 2.49 -15.43 17.11
C PRO A 67 3.87 -15.39 16.43
N ILE A 68 3.89 -15.38 15.09
CA ILE A 68 5.08 -15.19 14.27
C ILE A 68 5.08 -13.75 13.74
N ALA A 69 6.23 -13.08 13.80
CA ALA A 69 6.40 -11.72 13.30
C ALA A 69 5.99 -11.64 11.82
N TYR A 70 4.90 -10.92 11.56
CA TYR A 70 4.35 -10.75 10.23
C TYR A 70 4.36 -9.27 9.85
N ARG A 71 4.80 -8.95 8.64
CA ARG A 71 5.07 -7.59 8.20
C ARG A 71 3.97 -7.04 7.29
N TYR A 72 3.78 -5.73 7.37
CA TYR A 72 2.91 -4.95 6.49
C TYR A 72 3.65 -3.69 6.02
N ILE A 73 3.10 -2.99 5.05
CA ILE A 73 3.61 -1.70 4.57
C ILE A 73 2.65 -0.62 5.06
N ASP A 74 3.14 0.36 5.80
CA ASP A 74 2.39 1.55 6.19
C ASP A 74 2.60 2.64 5.14
N VAL A 75 1.51 3.18 4.59
CA VAL A 75 1.54 4.32 3.69
C VAL A 75 0.82 5.48 4.37
N GLY A 76 1.61 6.44 4.85
CA GLY A 76 1.13 7.72 5.37
C GLY A 76 0.88 8.70 4.23
N TYR A 77 -0.30 9.30 4.18
CA TYR A 77 -0.70 10.25 3.14
C TYR A 77 -1.62 11.35 3.67
N ARG A 78 -1.62 12.51 3.01
CA ARG A 78 -2.44 13.67 3.39
C ARG A 78 -3.48 13.97 2.30
N PRO A 79 -4.74 13.51 2.43
CA PRO A 79 -5.77 13.69 1.42
C PRO A 79 -6.34 15.13 1.33
N ALA A 80 -6.12 15.95 2.37
CA ALA A 80 -6.39 17.39 2.43
C ALA A 80 -5.58 17.98 3.61
N GLU A 81 -5.42 19.31 3.70
CA GLU A 81 -4.42 20.00 4.55
C GLU A 81 -4.41 19.68 6.07
N ASN A 82 -5.35 18.91 6.61
CA ASN A 82 -5.59 18.87 8.05
C ASN A 82 -5.45 17.53 8.80
N GLU A 83 -4.82 16.48 8.25
CA GLU A 83 -4.23 15.38 9.05
C GLU A 83 -3.56 14.32 8.17
N THR A 84 -2.51 13.67 8.67
CA THR A 84 -1.91 12.49 8.03
C THR A 84 -2.82 11.28 8.26
N ALA A 85 -3.32 10.71 7.18
CA ALA A 85 -4.04 9.44 7.16
C ALA A 85 -3.08 8.30 6.85
N HIS A 86 -3.44 7.08 7.28
CA HIS A 86 -2.63 5.88 7.06
C HIS A 86 -3.45 4.78 6.40
N ILE A 87 -2.82 4.07 5.47
CA ILE A 87 -3.27 2.74 5.06
C ILE A 87 -2.18 1.70 5.32
N TYR A 88 -2.59 0.50 5.70
CA TYR A 88 -1.67 -0.62 5.90
C TYR A 88 -1.89 -1.66 4.82
N LEU A 89 -0.85 -2.04 4.10
CA LEU A 89 -0.88 -3.00 3.01
C LEU A 89 -0.22 -4.32 3.42
N VAL A 90 -0.90 -5.44 3.16
CA VAL A 90 -0.33 -6.79 3.29
C VAL A 90 -0.29 -7.42 1.90
N PRO A 91 0.87 -7.39 1.21
CA PRO A 91 0.97 -7.89 -0.15
C PRO A 91 0.86 -9.40 -0.25
N HIS A 92 0.18 -9.87 -1.29
CA HIS A 92 0.02 -11.27 -1.61
C HIS A 92 0.92 -11.70 -2.74
N ILE A 93 1.44 -12.91 -2.61
CA ILE A 93 2.17 -13.55 -3.70
C ILE A 93 1.13 -14.06 -4.72
N PRO A 94 1.14 -13.56 -5.97
CA PRO A 94 0.19 -14.00 -6.99
C PRO A 94 0.24 -15.53 -7.18
N GLY A 95 -0.94 -16.14 -7.31
CA GLY A 95 -1.07 -17.58 -7.50
C GLY A 95 -0.77 -18.43 -6.26
N ARG A 96 -0.58 -17.82 -5.07
CA ARG A 96 -0.39 -18.56 -3.81
C ARG A 96 -1.48 -18.25 -2.80
N SER A 97 -1.91 -19.29 -2.08
CA SER A 97 -2.82 -19.13 -0.95
C SER A 97 -2.08 -18.49 0.22
N PRO A 98 -2.55 -17.36 0.79
CA PRO A 98 -1.96 -16.76 1.98
C PRO A 98 -1.95 -17.69 3.19
N TRP A 99 -2.91 -18.62 3.26
CA TRP A 99 -3.03 -19.61 4.35
C TRP A 99 -1.96 -20.70 4.31
N LEU A 100 -1.46 -21.02 3.12
CA LEU A 100 -0.46 -22.07 2.90
C LEU A 100 0.94 -21.50 2.68
N THR A 101 1.06 -20.19 2.51
CA THR A 101 2.34 -19.54 2.27
C THR A 101 3.03 -19.28 3.61
N PRO A 102 4.26 -19.76 3.80
CA PRO A 102 4.98 -19.51 5.04
C PRO A 102 5.21 -18.03 5.32
N VAL A 103 5.18 -17.66 6.59
CA VAL A 103 5.30 -16.26 7.04
C VAL A 103 6.59 -15.60 6.55
N TRP A 104 7.72 -16.32 6.53
CA TRP A 104 8.98 -15.79 6.02
C TRP A 104 8.93 -15.49 4.51
N THR A 105 8.22 -16.29 3.73
CA THR A 105 8.02 -16.06 2.30
C THR A 105 7.15 -14.82 2.08
N MET A 106 6.08 -14.68 2.87
CA MET A 106 5.25 -13.48 2.81
C MET A 106 6.04 -12.23 3.23
N ASN A 107 6.82 -12.30 4.32
CA ASN A 107 7.67 -11.19 4.77
C ASN A 107 8.71 -10.79 3.71
N LYS A 108 9.33 -11.76 3.04
CA LYS A 108 10.26 -11.48 1.93
C LYS A 108 9.54 -10.77 0.78
N HIS A 109 8.33 -11.21 0.44
CA HIS A 109 7.54 -10.56 -0.60
C HIS A 109 7.12 -9.13 -0.19
N THR A 110 6.70 -8.92 1.06
CA THR A 110 6.41 -7.59 1.61
C THR A 110 7.60 -6.64 1.45
N LEU A 111 8.82 -7.10 1.72
CA LEU A 111 10.03 -6.30 1.51
C LEU A 111 10.25 -5.93 0.04
N GLN A 112 10.09 -6.88 -0.88
CA GLN A 112 10.22 -6.61 -2.33
C GLN A 112 9.19 -5.58 -2.80
N VAL A 113 7.98 -5.65 -2.26
CA VAL A 113 6.91 -4.69 -2.58
C VAL A 113 7.21 -3.32 -1.97
N LEU A 114 7.78 -3.26 -0.77
CA LEU A 114 8.24 -2.02 -0.14
C LEU A 114 9.33 -1.34 -0.98
N GLU A 115 10.34 -2.11 -1.42
CA GLU A 115 11.39 -1.62 -2.31
C GLU A 115 10.78 -1.04 -3.59
N TYR A 116 9.91 -1.79 -4.27
CA TYR A 116 9.19 -1.31 -5.45
C TYR A 116 8.39 -0.02 -5.20
N LEU A 117 7.69 0.07 -4.06
CA LEU A 117 6.90 1.24 -3.72
C LEU A 117 7.77 2.48 -3.50
N ASN A 118 8.94 2.31 -2.87
CA ASN A 118 9.90 3.38 -2.68
C ASN A 118 10.51 3.84 -4.01
N GLU A 119 10.96 2.90 -4.86
CA GLU A 119 11.44 3.21 -6.20
C GLU A 119 10.36 3.94 -7.02
N TRP A 120 9.14 3.41 -7.01
CA TRP A 120 8.00 4.03 -7.67
C TRP A 120 7.73 5.44 -7.14
N ARG A 121 7.82 5.67 -5.83
CA ARG A 121 7.66 7.00 -5.20
C ARG A 121 8.74 7.98 -5.66
N GLU A 122 9.98 7.51 -5.82
CA GLU A 122 11.11 8.33 -6.26
C GLU A 122 11.12 8.60 -7.77
N TYR A 123 10.50 7.71 -8.58
CA TYR A 123 10.58 7.75 -10.05
C TYR A 123 9.95 8.98 -10.74
N HIS A 124 9.59 10.07 -10.05
CA HIS A 124 9.16 11.35 -10.65
C HIS A 124 9.88 12.58 -10.06
N THR A 125 11.21 12.56 -10.16
CA THR A 125 12.05 13.78 -10.07
C THR A 125 12.94 13.96 -11.31
N SER A 126 12.63 13.27 -12.41
CA SER A 126 13.46 13.24 -13.62
C SER A 126 12.65 13.05 -14.90
N GLN A 127 11.77 14.02 -15.20
CA GLN A 127 11.59 14.43 -16.59
C GLN A 127 12.28 15.79 -16.74
N PRO A 128 13.47 15.88 -17.36
CA PRO A 128 13.99 17.16 -17.80
C PRO A 128 13.06 17.68 -18.90
N GLY A 129 12.51 18.88 -18.67
CA GLY A 129 11.90 19.76 -19.68
C GLY A 129 11.10 19.09 -20.80
N LEU A 130 9.79 18.94 -20.61
CA LEU A 130 8.91 19.25 -21.73
C LEU A 130 9.02 20.77 -21.94
N GLU A 131 9.95 21.19 -22.81
CA GLU A 131 9.79 22.47 -23.48
C GLU A 131 8.40 22.47 -24.11
N LEU A 132 7.58 23.42 -23.68
CA LEU A 132 6.36 23.78 -24.36
C LEU A 132 6.73 24.05 -25.81
N PHE A 133 6.40 23.12 -26.70
CA PHE A 133 6.34 23.42 -28.12
C PHE A 133 5.32 24.55 -28.27
N ASP A 134 5.81 25.76 -28.54
CA ASP A 134 5.01 26.91 -28.96
C ASP A 134 4.93 26.86 -30.50
N PRO A 135 3.80 26.42 -31.08
CA PRO A 135 3.66 26.34 -32.53
C PRO A 135 3.52 27.73 -33.20
N GLN A 136 3.66 28.85 -32.46
CA GLN A 136 3.50 30.20 -33.03
C GLN A 136 4.79 30.97 -33.34
N LYS A 137 5.95 30.33 -33.35
CA LYS A 137 7.19 30.94 -33.90
C LYS A 137 7.68 30.25 -35.17
N LYS A 138 7.03 30.53 -36.29
CA LYS A 138 7.64 31.02 -37.55
C LYS A 138 6.59 31.22 -38.64
#